data_AF-A0A218W6T3-F1
#
_entry.id   AF-A0A218W6T3-F1
#
_cell.length_a   1.000
_cell.length_b   1.000
_cell.length_c   1.000
_cell.angle_alpha   90.00
_cell.angle_beta   90.00
_cell.angle_gamma   90.00
#
_symmetry.space_group_name_H-M   'P 1'
#
loop_
_entity.id
_entity.type
_entity.pdbx_description
1 polymer ?
#
loop_
_entity_poly.entity_id
_entity_poly.type
_entity_poly.pdbx_seq_one_letter_code
_entity_poly.pdbx_strand_id
1 'polypeptide(L)'
;MPQGDYIELHRKRHGYCHDHFERKRKKEAREVHECSAMAQKALGIKGKMFAKKRYAEKALMKKTLDMHGESTSRRKVDDDVQDGAVPAYLLDRENTTRAKVRPVAEDEMF
;
A
#
# COMPACT_ATOMS: atom_id res chain seq x y z
N MET A 1 7.38 -33.61 -9.08
CA MET A 1 7.60 -32.21 -8.63
C MET A 1 9.05 -32.08 -8.20
N PRO A 2 9.77 -31.04 -8.61
CA PRO A 2 11.10 -30.80 -8.07
C PRO A 2 10.99 -30.49 -6.56
N GLN A 3 11.87 -31.09 -5.75
CA GLN A 3 11.83 -31.00 -4.29
C GLN A 3 12.72 -29.87 -3.77
N GLY A 4 12.20 -29.10 -2.81
CA GLY A 4 12.94 -28.04 -2.09
C GLY A 4 13.38 -26.86 -2.96
N ASP A 5 14.35 -26.09 -2.45
CA ASP A 5 14.87 -24.85 -3.09
C ASP A 5 16.08 -25.13 -3.99
N TYR A 6 15.92 -26.06 -4.93
CA TYR A 6 16.99 -26.51 -5.83
C TYR A 6 17.60 -25.38 -6.69
N ILE A 7 16.82 -24.34 -7.03
CA ILE A 7 17.29 -23.17 -7.77
C ILE A 7 18.27 -22.33 -6.94
N GLU A 8 17.98 -22.11 -5.67
CA GLU A 8 18.89 -21.39 -4.78
C GLU A 8 20.14 -22.21 -4.49
N LEU A 9 19.98 -23.52 -4.30
CA LEU A 9 21.11 -24.43 -4.10
C LEU A 9 22.04 -24.43 -5.32
N HIS A 10 21.49 -24.44 -6.53
CA HIS A 10 22.26 -24.32 -7.77
C HIS A 10 23.00 -22.98 -7.85
N ARG A 11 22.35 -21.86 -7.50
CA ARG A 11 22.99 -20.54 -7.44
C ARG A 11 24.10 -20.45 -6.40
N LYS A 12 23.95 -21.11 -5.24
CA LYS A 12 25.00 -21.17 -4.21
C LYS A 12 26.20 -22.01 -4.66
N ARG A 13 25.97 -23.10 -5.39
CA ARG A 13 27.01 -24.02 -5.89
C ARG A 13 27.75 -23.50 -7.12
N HIS A 14 27.02 -22.95 -8.09
CA HIS A 14 27.56 -22.59 -9.41
C HIS A 14 27.53 -21.09 -9.69
N GLY A 15 26.96 -20.29 -8.77
CA GLY A 15 26.85 -18.85 -8.93
C GLY A 15 25.74 -18.43 -9.90
N TYR A 16 25.83 -17.16 -10.32
CA TYR A 16 25.01 -16.60 -11.40
C TYR A 16 25.76 -16.68 -12.73
N CYS A 17 25.03 -16.56 -13.83
CA CYS A 17 25.65 -16.29 -15.13
C CYS A 17 26.52 -15.02 -15.04
N HIS A 18 27.70 -15.02 -15.68
CA HIS A 18 28.70 -13.96 -15.57
C HIS A 18 28.12 -12.56 -15.85
N ASP A 19 27.22 -12.45 -16.84
CA ASP A 19 26.66 -11.17 -17.27
C ASP A 19 25.40 -10.75 -16.49
N HIS A 20 24.97 -11.54 -15.49
CA HIS A 20 23.69 -11.34 -14.81
C HIS A 20 23.58 -9.95 -14.17
N PHE A 21 24.61 -9.55 -13.43
CA PHE A 21 24.61 -8.27 -12.72
C PHE A 21 24.70 -7.08 -13.68
N GLU A 22 25.45 -7.22 -14.77
CA GLU A 22 25.50 -6.17 -15.79
C GLU A 22 24.17 -6.00 -16.51
N ARG A 23 23.51 -7.10 -16.87
CA ARG A 23 22.20 -7.08 -17.52
C ARG A 23 21.14 -6.49 -16.60
N LYS A 24 21.17 -6.84 -15.31
CA LYS A 24 20.28 -6.29 -14.29
C LYS A 24 20.47 -4.77 -14.15
N ARG A 25 21.71 -4.31 -13.96
CA ARG A 25 22.04 -2.87 -13.89
C ARG A 25 21.59 -2.11 -15.13
N LYS A 26 21.90 -2.63 -16.33
CA LYS A 26 21.49 -2.01 -17.60
C LYS A 26 19.97 -2.00 -17.77
N LYS A 27 19.25 -2.98 -17.21
CA LYS A 27 17.78 -3.03 -17.26
C LYS A 27 17.18 -1.96 -16.34
N GLU A 28 17.63 -1.89 -15.10
CA GLU A 28 17.20 -0.87 -14.12
C GLU A 28 17.47 0.55 -14.64
N ALA A 29 18.64 0.79 -15.23
CA ALA A 29 18.97 2.08 -15.84
C ALA A 29 18.06 2.44 -17.03
N ARG A 30 17.66 1.46 -17.85
CA ARG A 30 16.78 1.68 -19.01
C ARG A 30 15.31 1.81 -18.63
N GLU A 31 14.92 1.29 -17.47
CA GLU A 31 13.53 1.27 -17.02
C GLU A 31 12.90 2.68 -17.03
N VAL A 32 13.65 3.72 -16.65
CA VAL A 32 13.16 5.10 -16.66
C VAL A 32 12.69 5.53 -18.07
N HIS A 33 13.50 5.25 -19.09
CA HIS A 33 13.16 5.57 -20.48
C HIS A 33 12.01 4.70 -21.00
N GLU A 34 12.02 3.41 -20.68
CA GLU A 34 10.96 2.48 -21.08
C GLU A 34 9.62 2.86 -20.45
N CYS A 35 9.61 3.30 -19.20
CA CYS A 35 8.41 3.75 -18.49
C CYS A 35 7.81 5.00 -19.12
N SER A 36 8.64 5.97 -19.49
CA SER A 36 8.20 7.18 -20.20
C SER A 36 7.65 6.84 -21.59
N ALA A 37 8.36 5.98 -22.33
CA ALA A 37 7.91 5.52 -23.64
C ALA A 37 6.58 4.75 -23.56
N MET A 38 6.39 3.90 -22.54
CA MET A 38 5.14 3.18 -22.33
C MET A 38 4.00 4.15 -21.98
N ALA A 39 4.25 5.18 -21.18
CA ALA A 39 3.24 6.19 -20.85
C ALA A 39 2.74 6.94 -22.11
N GLN A 40 3.65 7.28 -23.02
CA GLN A 40 3.33 8.01 -24.24
C GLN A 40 2.66 7.12 -25.30
N LYS A 41 3.09 5.86 -25.42
CA LYS A 41 2.68 4.95 -26.51
C LYS A 41 1.54 4.00 -26.15
N ALA A 42 1.26 3.78 -24.86
CA ALA A 42 0.21 2.84 -24.46
C ALA A 42 -1.19 3.41 -24.73
N LEU A 43 -1.90 2.79 -25.66
CA LEU A 43 -3.25 3.19 -26.05
C LEU A 43 -4.33 2.33 -25.36
N GLY A 44 -5.56 2.85 -25.35
CA GLY A 44 -6.75 2.13 -24.90
C GLY A 44 -6.73 1.72 -23.42
N ILE A 45 -7.25 0.53 -23.14
CA ILE A 45 -7.40 -0.01 -21.77
C ILE A 45 -6.02 -0.19 -21.11
N LYS A 46 -4.98 -0.55 -21.88
CA LYS A 46 -3.62 -0.72 -21.37
C LYS A 46 -3.06 0.59 -20.81
N GLY A 47 -3.27 1.71 -21.51
CA GLY A 47 -2.88 3.04 -21.03
C GLY A 47 -3.60 3.42 -19.74
N LYS A 48 -4.92 3.19 -19.67
CA LYS A 48 -5.72 3.45 -18.45
C LYS A 48 -5.23 2.63 -17.25
N MET A 49 -4.96 1.34 -17.44
CA MET A 49 -4.41 0.49 -16.38
C MET A 49 -3.01 0.95 -15.94
N PHE A 50 -2.16 1.36 -16.87
CA PHE A 50 -0.82 1.87 -16.57
C PHE A 50 -0.89 3.14 -15.72
N ALA A 51 -1.72 4.11 -16.11
CA ALA A 51 -1.91 5.35 -15.36
C ALA A 51 -2.43 5.10 -13.93
N LYS A 52 -3.41 4.19 -13.78
CA LYS A 52 -3.95 3.81 -12.47
C LYS A 52 -2.87 3.20 -11.55
N LYS A 53 -2.04 2.29 -12.08
CA LYS A 53 -0.91 1.71 -11.34
C LYS A 53 0.09 2.78 -10.90
N ARG A 54 0.47 3.69 -11.80
CA ARG A 54 1.40 4.79 -11.51
C ARG A 54 0.88 5.76 -10.45
N TYR A 55 -0.42 6.06 -10.46
CA TYR A 55 -1.03 6.88 -9.43
C TYR A 55 -0.94 6.21 -8.05
N ALA A 56 -1.28 4.93 -7.96
CA ALA A 56 -1.21 4.17 -6.72
C ALA A 56 0.22 4.09 -6.16
N GLU A 57 1.21 3.81 -7.02
CA GLU A 57 2.64 3.81 -6.65
C GLU A 57 3.08 5.16 -6.09
N LYS A 58 2.74 6.28 -6.75
CA LYS A 58 3.08 7.63 -6.28
C LYS A 58 2.43 7.96 -4.94
N ALA A 59 1.16 7.60 -4.77
CA ALA A 59 0.44 7.84 -3.53
C ALA A 59 1.02 7.04 -2.36
N LEU A 60 1.39 5.78 -2.60
CA LEU A 60 2.08 4.94 -1.61
C LEU A 60 3.43 5.56 -1.24
N MET A 61 4.25 5.91 -2.23
CA MET A 61 5.57 6.48 -1.99
C MET A 61 5.50 7.81 -1.23
N LYS A 62 4.55 8.68 -1.58
CA LYS A 62 4.31 9.93 -0.85
C LYS A 62 4.02 9.65 0.62
N LYS A 63 3.07 8.76 0.91
CA LYS A 63 2.75 8.36 2.29
C LYS A 63 3.96 7.80 3.04
N THR A 64 4.78 6.96 2.38
CA THR A 64 5.99 6.41 3.03
C THR A 64 7.02 7.47 3.36
N LEU A 65 7.19 8.48 2.49
CA LEU A 65 8.09 9.60 2.76
C LEU A 65 7.57 10.50 3.86
N ASP A 66 6.26 10.79 3.85
CA ASP A 66 5.60 11.59 4.89
C ASP A 66 5.75 10.91 6.28
N MET A 67 5.45 9.61 6.37
CA MET A 67 5.65 8.82 7.60
C MET A 67 7.11 8.82 8.07
N HIS A 68 8.07 8.65 7.16
CA HIS A 68 9.49 8.72 7.52
C HIS A 68 9.88 10.13 8.00
N GLY A 69 9.41 11.18 7.34
CA GLY A 69 9.63 12.56 7.75
C GLY A 69 9.09 12.84 9.16
N GLU A 70 7.83 12.51 9.42
CA GLU A 70 7.18 12.68 10.73
C GLU A 70 7.88 11.88 11.83
N SER A 71 8.29 10.64 11.54
CA SER A 71 8.99 9.79 12.51
C SER A 71 10.35 10.35 12.95
N THR A 72 11.04 11.07 12.06
CA THR A 72 12.33 11.71 12.37
C THR A 72 12.17 12.98 13.20
N SER A 73 11.06 13.72 13.01
CA SER A 73 10.73 14.88 13.82
C SER A 73 9.92 14.48 15.05
N ARG A 74 10.58 13.92 16.06
CA ARG A 74 9.94 13.67 17.36
C ARG A 74 9.78 15.00 18.11
N ARG A 75 8.78 15.82 17.73
CA ARG A 75 8.39 17.02 18.47
C ARG A 75 7.49 16.61 19.63
N LYS A 76 7.71 17.20 20.81
CA LYS A 76 6.71 17.17 21.88
C LYS A 76 5.48 17.92 21.37
N VAL A 77 4.32 17.31 21.50
CA VAL A 77 3.04 17.99 21.29
C VAL A 77 2.90 18.95 22.46
N ASP A 78 2.75 20.26 22.20
CA ASP A 78 2.40 21.22 23.25
C ASP A 78 0.94 20.95 23.66
N ASP A 79 0.71 20.84 24.98
CA ASP A 79 -0.55 20.45 25.62
C ASP A 79 -1.66 21.51 25.51
N ASP A 80 -1.94 22.03 24.31
CA ASP A 80 -3.16 22.81 24.10
C ASP A 80 -4.34 21.87 23.89
N VAL A 81 -5.11 21.73 24.97
CA VAL A 81 -6.35 20.95 25.07
C VAL A 81 -7.29 21.36 23.93
N GLN A 82 -7.40 20.50 22.92
CA GLN A 82 -8.32 20.70 21.81
C GLN A 82 -9.76 20.59 22.32
N ASP A 83 -10.65 21.50 21.89
CA ASP A 83 -12.06 21.67 22.30
C ASP A 83 -12.99 20.45 21.99
N GLY A 84 -12.42 19.32 21.59
CA GLY A 84 -13.07 18.03 21.32
C GLY A 84 -12.53 16.87 22.19
N ALA A 85 -11.85 17.18 23.30
CA ALA A 85 -11.32 16.18 24.22
C ALA A 85 -12.46 15.43 24.95
N VAL A 86 -12.81 14.26 24.43
CA VAL A 86 -13.70 13.33 25.11
C VAL A 86 -12.89 12.57 26.18
N PRO A 87 -13.45 12.29 27.38
CA PRO A 87 -12.74 11.53 28.40
C PRO A 87 -12.18 10.19 27.88
N ALA A 88 -11.02 9.77 28.38
CA ALA A 88 -10.27 8.62 27.86
C ALA A 88 -11.11 7.33 27.73
N TYR A 89 -12.11 7.14 28.59
CA TYR A 89 -13.00 5.97 28.60
C TYR A 89 -14.08 5.96 27.48
N LEU A 90 -14.17 7.03 26.68
CA LEU A 90 -15.13 7.22 25.60
C LEU A 90 -14.45 7.38 24.22
N LEU A 91 -13.11 7.45 24.15
CA LEU A 91 -12.35 7.69 22.91
C LEU A 91 -12.42 6.53 21.90
N ASP A 92 -12.35 5.28 22.39
CA ASP A 92 -12.29 4.08 21.53
C ASP A 92 -13.68 3.48 21.22
N ARG A 93 -14.75 4.14 21.66
CA ARG A 93 -16.12 3.68 21.38
C ARG A 93 -16.52 4.22 20.00
N GLU A 94 -16.33 3.40 18.97
CA GLU A 94 -16.94 3.69 17.66
C GLU A 94 -18.46 3.86 17.86
N ASN A 95 -19.02 4.93 17.29
CA ASN A 95 -20.44 5.20 17.34
C ASN A 95 -21.18 4.07 16.61
N THR A 96 -21.56 3.00 17.32
CA THR A 96 -22.45 1.98 16.80
C THR A 96 -23.74 2.67 16.40
N THR A 97 -23.94 2.90 15.11
CA THR A 97 -25.22 3.35 14.57
C THR A 97 -26.22 2.22 14.80
N ARG A 98 -26.85 2.24 15.98
CA ARG A 98 -27.92 1.31 16.36
C ARG A 98 -29.10 1.59 15.44
N ALA A 99 -29.18 0.85 14.32
CA ALA A 99 -30.39 0.81 13.52
C ALA A 99 -31.53 0.36 14.45
N LYS A 100 -32.54 1.22 14.63
CA LYS A 100 -33.74 0.93 15.42
C LYS A 100 -34.38 -0.36 14.89
N VAL A 101 -34.23 -1.46 15.62
CA VAL A 101 -35.13 -2.62 15.50
C VAL A 101 -36.51 -2.12 15.91
N ARG A 102 -37.46 -2.06 14.96
CA ARG A 102 -38.87 -1.86 15.29
C ARG A 102 -39.35 -3.11 16.04
N PRO A 103 -40.02 -2.99 17.20
CA PRO A 103 -40.68 -4.16 17.76
C PRO A 103 -41.78 -4.58 16.78
N VAL A 104 -41.74 -5.85 16.36
CA VAL A 104 -42.85 -6.47 15.65
C VAL A 104 -44.01 -6.49 16.65
N ALA A 105 -45.12 -5.87 16.27
CA ALA A 105 -46.33 -5.89 17.07
C ALA A 105 -46.74 -7.35 17.29
N GLU A 106 -46.95 -7.71 18.55
CA GLU A 106 -47.64 -8.91 18.95
C GLU A 106 -49.08 -8.81 18.44
N ASP A 107 -49.40 -9.56 17.39
CA ASP A 107 -50.78 -9.88 17.00
C ASP A 107 -50.78 -11.35 16.54
N GLU A 108 -50.56 -12.27 17.49
CA GLU A 108 -51.10 -13.63 17.38
C GLU A 108 -52.45 -13.67 18.11
N MET A 109 -53.37 -14.48 17.56
CA MET A 109 -54.53 -15.09 18.24
C MET A 109 -55.86 -14.30 18.28
N PHE A 110 -56.52 -14.13 17.12
CA PHE A 110 -57.91 -14.58 16.86
C PHE A 110 -58.23 -14.54 15.35
#